data_AF-A0A960B3K5-F1
#
_entry.id   AF-A0A960B3K5-F1
#
_cell.length_a   1.000
_cell.length_b   1.000
_cell.length_c   1.000
_cell.angle_alpha   90.00
_cell.angle_beta   90.00
_cell.angle_gamma   90.00
#
_symmetry.space_group_name_H-M   'P 1'
#
loop_
_entity.id
_entity.type
_entity.pdbx_description
1 polymer ?
#
loop_
_entity_poly.entity_id
_entity_poly.type
_entity_poly.pdbx_seq_one_letter_code
_entity_poly.pdbx_strand_id
1 'polypeptide(L)'
;DPRTPDNLGGFSDQMASISLREWTLPGLGWVVVASTRATTWAPLWDYIGFEPLGELAAGGRTVGFWGRDFGRSDYAAWLDALLLRELDRDGSAPPPVSSPVALAREDFDAAVRDVLRDFGRPERLRPSPLLQSRLASGQGDPVAALRAVLRAAVDAVGEQVRGDLPARAVDRTYLRPAANQELAAEVLGVPFGTYRRHLRAGVERLTEVLWDWELHGVAEQEVDRN
;
A
#
# COMPACT_ATOMS: atom_id res chain seq x y z
N ASP A 1 14.10 -42.46 10.92
CA ASP A 1 13.41 -42.14 9.66
C ASP A 1 13.00 -40.68 9.72
N PRO A 2 13.45 -39.78 8.83
CA PRO A 2 13.10 -38.34 8.86
C PRO A 2 11.64 -38.06 8.47
N ARG A 3 10.74 -39.03 8.70
CA ARG A 3 9.33 -39.03 8.34
C ARG A 3 8.39 -39.08 9.56
N THR A 4 8.92 -39.02 10.78
CA THR A 4 8.09 -38.86 11.98
C THR A 4 7.59 -37.42 12.13
N PRO A 5 6.29 -37.19 12.39
CA PRO A 5 5.73 -35.86 12.69
C PRO A 5 6.30 -35.23 13.97
N ASP A 6 7.06 -35.98 14.78
CA ASP A 6 7.68 -35.52 16.04
C ASP A 6 8.77 -34.44 15.87
N ASN A 7 9.26 -34.18 14.65
CA ASN A 7 10.28 -33.16 14.40
C ASN A 7 9.72 -31.84 13.83
N LEU A 8 8.39 -31.70 13.76
CA LEU A 8 7.73 -30.45 13.37
C LEU A 8 7.96 -29.35 14.41
N GLY A 9 8.05 -29.70 15.70
CA GLY A 9 8.32 -28.75 16.79
C GLY A 9 9.66 -28.03 16.61
N GLY A 10 10.76 -28.78 16.40
CA GLY A 10 12.08 -28.17 16.25
C GLY A 10 12.23 -27.31 14.99
N PHE A 11 11.54 -27.65 13.89
CA PHE A 11 11.50 -26.81 12.70
C PHE A 11 10.57 -25.59 12.87
N SER A 12 9.44 -25.75 13.56
CA SER A 12 8.56 -24.64 13.93
C SER A 12 9.32 -23.62 14.77
N ASP A 13 10.11 -24.07 15.76
CA ASP A 13 10.95 -23.22 16.60
C ASP A 13 12.04 -22.50 15.79
N GLN A 14 12.64 -23.18 14.81
CA GLN A 14 13.60 -22.55 13.89
C GLN A 14 12.93 -21.51 12.98
N MET A 15 11.75 -21.79 12.43
CA MET A 15 10.99 -20.82 11.64
C MET A 15 10.53 -19.63 12.49
N ALA A 16 10.15 -19.86 13.76
CA ALA A 16 9.86 -18.80 14.72
C ALA A 16 11.12 -17.95 14.99
N SER A 17 12.29 -18.58 15.17
CA SER A 17 13.55 -17.85 15.37
C SER A 17 14.00 -17.07 14.12
N ILE A 18 13.82 -17.63 12.91
CA ILE A 18 14.16 -16.96 11.65
C ILE A 18 13.19 -15.80 11.40
N SER A 19 11.89 -15.99 11.61
CA SER A 19 10.90 -14.93 11.46
C SER A 19 11.16 -13.75 12.41
N LEU A 20 11.47 -14.02 13.68
CA LEU A 20 11.84 -12.98 14.66
C LEU A 20 13.07 -12.15 14.26
N ARG A 21 13.99 -12.71 13.47
CA ARG A 21 15.23 -12.04 13.09
C ARG A 21 15.16 -11.37 11.72
N GLU A 22 14.57 -12.05 10.75
CA GLU A 22 14.61 -11.66 9.35
C GLU A 22 13.34 -10.92 8.92
N TRP A 23 12.21 -11.09 9.61
CA TRP A 23 10.95 -10.44 9.22
C TRP A 23 10.74 -9.07 9.85
N THR A 24 11.59 -8.68 10.81
CA THR A 24 11.61 -7.35 11.42
C THR A 24 12.41 -6.33 10.61
N LEU A 25 12.91 -6.69 9.43
CA LEU A 25 13.73 -5.80 8.60
C LEU A 25 12.90 -4.58 8.13
N PRO A 26 13.39 -3.34 8.34
CA PRO A 26 12.71 -2.15 7.83
C PRO A 26 12.53 -2.20 6.31
N GLY A 27 11.31 -1.92 5.84
CA GLY A 27 10.99 -1.95 4.41
C GLY A 27 10.87 -3.35 3.79
N LEU A 28 10.75 -4.40 4.61
CA LEU A 28 10.52 -5.75 4.11
C LEU A 28 9.18 -5.82 3.35
N GLY A 29 9.26 -6.07 2.04
CA GLY A 29 8.09 -6.27 1.19
C GLY A 29 7.52 -7.67 1.32
N TRP A 30 8.18 -8.67 0.72
CA TRP A 30 7.66 -10.03 0.66
C TRP A 30 8.55 -11.03 1.39
N VAL A 31 7.91 -11.96 2.09
CA VAL A 31 8.51 -13.23 2.48
C VAL A 31 7.85 -14.34 1.69
N VAL A 32 8.65 -15.15 1.00
CA VAL A 32 8.19 -16.33 0.27
C VAL A 32 8.85 -17.55 0.85
N VAL A 33 8.05 -18.56 1.19
CA VAL A 33 8.49 -19.84 1.71
C VAL A 33 8.14 -20.94 0.73
N ALA A 34 9.03 -21.92 0.58
CA ALA A 34 8.85 -23.05 -0.32
C ALA A 34 9.11 -24.36 0.42
N SER A 35 8.30 -25.39 0.15
CA SER A 35 8.47 -26.68 0.79
C SER A 35 8.08 -27.84 -0.11
N THR A 36 8.90 -28.90 -0.10
CA THR A 36 8.57 -30.20 -0.73
C THR A 36 7.55 -31.01 0.07
N ARG A 37 7.18 -30.54 1.27
CA ARG A 37 6.19 -31.16 2.16
C ARG A 37 4.94 -30.30 2.26
N ALA A 38 4.44 -29.87 1.10
CA ALA A 38 3.40 -28.84 1.00
C ALA A 38 2.18 -29.11 1.90
N THR A 39 1.63 -30.33 1.80
CA THR A 39 0.47 -30.76 2.59
C THR A 39 0.72 -30.80 4.11
N THR A 40 1.97 -31.02 4.53
CA THR A 40 2.33 -31.02 5.96
C THR A 40 2.36 -29.60 6.51
N TRP A 41 2.81 -28.62 5.72
CA TRP A 41 3.05 -27.26 6.18
C TRP A 41 1.92 -26.28 5.90
N ALA A 42 1.03 -26.59 4.96
CA ALA A 42 -0.11 -25.74 4.62
C ALA A 42 -0.90 -25.26 5.86
N PRO A 43 -1.26 -26.13 6.84
CA PRO A 43 -2.03 -25.66 8.00
C PRO A 43 -1.29 -24.62 8.85
N LEU A 44 0.04 -24.72 8.96
CA LEU A 44 0.84 -23.74 9.70
C LEU A 44 0.89 -22.42 8.93
N TRP A 45 1.17 -22.46 7.61
CA TRP A 45 1.24 -21.26 6.79
C TRP A 45 -0.09 -20.51 6.77
N ASP A 46 -1.20 -21.23 6.58
CA ASP A 46 -2.54 -20.66 6.63
C ASP A 46 -2.83 -20.06 8.02
N TYR A 47 -2.43 -20.75 9.10
CA TYR A 47 -2.62 -20.28 10.47
C TYR A 47 -1.91 -18.95 10.75
N ILE A 48 -0.66 -18.82 10.31
CA ILE A 48 0.13 -17.59 10.47
C ILE A 48 -0.11 -16.56 9.35
N GLY A 49 -1.09 -16.80 8.47
CA GLY A 49 -1.53 -15.82 7.48
C GLY A 49 -0.64 -15.69 6.24
N PHE A 50 0.05 -16.75 5.85
CA PHE A 50 0.72 -16.85 4.57
C PHE A 50 -0.25 -17.41 3.53
N GLU A 51 -0.34 -16.80 2.35
CA GLU A 51 -1.24 -17.21 1.28
C GLU A 51 -0.56 -18.19 0.32
N PRO A 52 -1.27 -19.19 -0.22
CA PRO A 52 -0.72 -20.10 -1.21
C PRO A 52 -0.47 -19.35 -2.53
N LEU A 53 0.77 -19.41 -3.03
CA LEU A 53 1.17 -18.82 -4.31
C LEU A 53 1.16 -19.83 -5.46
N GLY A 54 1.07 -21.13 -5.14
CA GLY A 54 0.98 -22.21 -6.11
C GLY A 54 1.97 -23.34 -5.85
N GLU A 55 2.08 -24.24 -6.83
CA GLU A 55 2.95 -25.41 -6.77
C GLU A 55 3.78 -25.56 -8.05
N LEU A 56 5.00 -26.09 -7.91
CA LEU A 56 5.88 -26.40 -9.03
C LEU A 56 6.39 -27.84 -8.93
N ALA A 57 6.34 -28.57 -10.03
CA ALA A 57 7.02 -29.86 -10.16
C ALA A 57 8.51 -29.64 -10.49
N ALA A 58 9.40 -30.04 -9.58
CA ALA A 58 10.85 -29.94 -9.76
C ALA A 58 11.53 -31.25 -9.33
N GLY A 59 12.28 -31.87 -10.24
CA GLY A 59 13.04 -33.10 -9.94
C GLY A 59 12.18 -34.26 -9.44
N GLY A 60 10.96 -34.41 -9.96
CA GLY A 60 10.02 -35.47 -9.56
C GLY A 60 9.36 -35.25 -8.19
N ARG A 61 9.47 -34.06 -7.61
CA ARG A 61 8.79 -33.66 -6.38
C ARG A 61 7.92 -32.42 -6.62
N THR A 62 6.81 -32.34 -5.91
CA THR A 62 5.98 -31.12 -5.88
C THR A 62 6.51 -30.21 -4.77
N VAL A 63 6.79 -28.95 -5.13
CA VAL A 63 7.15 -27.89 -4.20
C VAL A 63 5.98 -26.93 -4.11
N GLY A 64 5.42 -26.75 -2.91
CA GLY A 64 4.42 -25.72 -2.64
C GLY A 64 5.08 -24.41 -2.22
N PHE A 65 4.47 -23.30 -2.60
CA PHE A 65 4.92 -21.94 -2.29
C PHE A 65 3.84 -21.18 -1.54
N TRP A 66 4.27 -20.42 -0.54
CA TRP A 66 3.43 -19.46 0.17
C TRP A 66 4.13 -18.11 0.27
N GLY A 67 3.33 -17.05 0.36
CA GLY A 67 3.82 -15.69 0.46
C GLY A 67 3.10 -14.90 1.54
N ARG A 68 3.78 -13.87 2.04
CA ARG A 68 3.14 -12.78 2.78
C ARG A 68 3.79 -11.45 2.40
N ASP A 69 2.96 -10.45 2.15
CA ASP A 69 3.37 -9.07 1.93
C ASP A 69 3.42 -8.32 3.28
N PHE A 70 4.61 -8.25 3.86
CA PHE A 70 4.93 -7.42 5.02
C PHE A 70 4.99 -5.91 4.68
N GLY A 71 5.11 -5.56 3.40
CA GLY A 71 4.99 -4.17 2.96
C GLY A 71 3.57 -3.62 3.15
N ARG A 72 2.55 -4.50 3.25
CA ARG A 72 1.14 -4.15 3.43
C ARG A 72 0.62 -4.34 4.85
N SER A 73 1.13 -5.34 5.54
CA SER A 73 0.89 -5.61 6.96
C SER A 73 2.25 -5.84 7.57
N ASP A 74 2.84 -4.79 8.15
CA ASP A 74 4.17 -4.89 8.73
C ASP A 74 4.25 -5.97 9.83
N TYR A 75 5.47 -6.29 10.23
CA TYR A 75 5.72 -7.35 11.19
C TYR A 75 4.99 -7.13 12.52
N ALA A 76 4.87 -5.88 12.97
CA ALA A 76 4.19 -5.55 14.22
C ALA A 76 2.68 -5.82 14.11
N ALA A 77 2.04 -5.32 13.06
CA ALA A 77 0.63 -5.56 12.80
C ALA A 77 0.31 -7.05 12.59
N TRP A 78 1.19 -7.77 11.89
CA TRP A 78 1.08 -9.23 11.74
C TRP A 78 1.18 -9.95 13.09
N LEU A 79 2.17 -9.58 13.92
CA LEU A 79 2.38 -10.18 15.23
C LEU A 79 1.21 -9.90 16.17
N ASP A 80 0.69 -8.68 16.20
CA ASP A 80 -0.47 -8.30 16.99
C ASP A 80 -1.72 -9.11 16.60
N ALA A 81 -1.96 -9.27 15.30
CA ALA A 81 -3.07 -10.09 14.80
C ALA A 81 -2.89 -11.58 15.13
N LEU A 82 -1.66 -12.09 15.07
CA LEU A 82 -1.35 -13.46 15.46
C LEU A 82 -1.54 -13.67 16.98
N LEU A 83 -1.11 -12.72 17.81
CA LEU A 83 -1.32 -12.74 19.25
C LEU A 83 -2.81 -12.72 19.60
N LEU A 84 -3.60 -11.88 18.92
CA LEU A 84 -5.05 -11.85 19.12
C LEU A 84 -5.70 -13.19 18.79
N ARG A 85 -5.23 -13.85 17.72
CA ARG A 85 -5.70 -15.17 17.30
C ARG A 85 -5.32 -16.27 18.30
N GLU A 86 -4.09 -16.26 18.83
CA GLU A 86 -3.63 -17.20 19.86
C GLU A 86 -4.42 -17.05 21.18
N LEU A 87 -4.84 -15.82 21.49
CA LEU A 87 -5.66 -15.52 22.66
C LEU A 87 -7.16 -15.83 22.46
N ASP A 88 -7.61 -15.99 21.21
CA ASP A 88 -9.01 -16.29 20.90
C ASP A 88 -9.33 -17.78 21.13
N ARG A 89 -9.99 -18.03 22.25
CA ARG A 89 -10.40 -19.38 22.68
C ARG A 89 -11.54 -19.96 21.85
N ASP A 90 -12.29 -19.11 21.15
CA ASP A 90 -13.44 -19.52 20.35
C ASP A 90 -13.02 -19.87 18.91
N GLY A 91 -11.74 -19.63 18.54
CA GLY A 91 -11.18 -19.96 17.22
C GLY A 91 -11.82 -19.18 16.07
N SER A 92 -12.45 -18.05 16.38
CA SER A 92 -13.22 -17.20 15.49
C SER A 92 -12.40 -16.09 14.82
N ALA A 93 -11.26 -15.73 15.43
CA ALA A 93 -10.34 -14.74 14.91
C ALA A 93 -9.92 -15.17 13.49
N PRO A 94 -9.89 -14.26 12.50
CA PRO A 94 -9.37 -14.57 11.19
C PRO A 94 -7.85 -14.77 11.24
N PRO A 95 -7.24 -15.45 10.25
CA PRO A 95 -5.79 -15.43 10.11
C PRO A 95 -5.33 -13.99 9.87
N PRO A 96 -4.11 -13.61 10.25
CA PRO A 96 -3.60 -12.30 9.91
C PRO A 96 -3.54 -12.20 8.38
N VAL A 97 -4.23 -11.26 7.76
CA VAL A 97 -4.22 -11.07 6.31
C VAL A 97 -3.49 -9.79 5.98
N SER A 98 -2.66 -9.80 4.93
CA SER A 98 -2.18 -8.55 4.36
C SER A 98 -3.38 -7.84 3.73
N SER A 99 -3.57 -6.54 4.01
CA SER A 99 -4.67 -5.79 3.42
C SER A 99 -4.58 -5.88 1.89
N PRO A 100 -5.62 -6.38 1.19
CA PRO A 100 -5.59 -6.47 -0.25
C PRO A 100 -5.42 -5.08 -0.85
N VAL A 101 -4.85 -4.99 -2.06
CA VAL A 101 -4.89 -3.74 -2.83
C VAL A 101 -6.37 -3.38 -2.99
N ALA A 102 -6.79 -2.24 -2.44
CA ALA A 102 -8.21 -1.88 -2.42
C ALA A 102 -8.77 -1.66 -3.83
N LEU A 103 -7.92 -1.29 -4.80
CA LEU A 103 -8.31 -0.94 -6.16
C LEU A 103 -7.35 -1.49 -7.21
N ALA A 104 -7.91 -1.94 -8.35
CA ALA A 104 -7.13 -2.13 -9.55
C ALA A 104 -6.54 -0.78 -10.00
N ARG A 105 -5.42 -0.82 -10.75
CA ARG A 105 -4.70 0.40 -11.13
C ARG A 105 -5.59 1.41 -11.86
N GLU A 106 -6.43 0.94 -12.77
CA GLU A 106 -7.33 1.78 -13.57
C GLU A 106 -8.42 2.46 -12.72
N ASP A 107 -8.98 1.72 -11.75
CA ASP A 107 -9.98 2.25 -10.81
C ASP A 107 -9.36 3.25 -9.84
N PHE A 108 -8.12 2.99 -9.39
CA PHE A 108 -7.34 3.91 -8.58
C PHE A 108 -7.08 5.23 -9.32
N ASP A 109 -6.60 5.12 -10.56
CA ASP A 109 -6.37 6.25 -11.47
C ASP A 109 -7.64 7.11 -11.65
N ALA A 110 -8.79 6.49 -11.84
CA ALA A 110 -10.08 7.17 -11.94
C ALA A 110 -10.45 7.87 -10.62
N ALA A 111 -10.34 7.16 -9.50
CA ALA A 111 -10.64 7.69 -8.18
C ALA A 111 -9.75 8.89 -7.81
N VAL A 112 -8.46 8.88 -8.16
CA VAL A 112 -7.54 10.02 -7.97
C VAL A 112 -8.03 11.25 -8.71
N ARG A 113 -8.47 11.12 -9.97
CA ARG A 113 -8.98 12.25 -10.76
C ARG A 113 -10.27 12.81 -10.16
N ASP A 114 -11.14 11.97 -9.63
CA ASP A 114 -12.39 12.38 -9.00
C ASP A 114 -12.14 13.10 -7.67
N VAL A 115 -11.25 12.58 -6.82
CA VAL A 115 -10.93 13.26 -5.54
C VAL A 115 -10.18 14.58 -5.75
N LEU A 116 -9.35 14.71 -6.79
CA LEU A 116 -8.74 16.01 -7.14
C LEU A 116 -9.81 17.04 -7.52
N ARG A 117 -10.78 16.64 -8.34
CA ARG A 117 -11.88 17.51 -8.76
C ARG A 117 -12.73 17.98 -7.57
N ASP A 118 -12.94 17.10 -6.61
CA ASP A 118 -13.74 17.36 -5.42
C ASP A 118 -12.90 17.73 -4.17
N PHE A 119 -11.60 18.02 -4.33
CA PHE A 119 -10.66 18.26 -3.23
C PHE A 119 -11.11 19.36 -2.25
N GLY A 120 -11.75 20.42 -2.78
CA GLY A 120 -12.27 21.53 -1.99
C GLY A 120 -13.60 21.25 -1.27
N ARG A 121 -14.19 20.06 -1.46
CA ARG A 121 -15.52 19.67 -1.00
C ARG A 121 -15.45 18.36 -0.20
N PRO A 122 -15.01 18.40 1.07
CA PRO A 122 -14.73 17.21 1.87
C PRO A 122 -15.89 16.20 1.93
N GLU A 123 -17.13 16.69 1.94
CA GLU A 123 -18.34 15.88 1.93
C GLU A 123 -18.48 14.99 0.68
N ARG A 124 -17.94 15.44 -0.45
CA ARG A 124 -17.95 14.69 -1.73
C ARG A 124 -16.81 13.68 -1.85
N LEU A 125 -15.86 13.69 -0.93
CA LEU A 125 -14.78 12.70 -0.86
C LEU A 125 -15.19 11.43 -0.11
N ARG A 126 -16.24 11.51 0.73
CA ARG A 126 -16.76 10.36 1.52
C ARG A 126 -17.12 9.10 0.72
N PRO A 127 -17.69 9.18 -0.49
CA PRO A 127 -17.96 7.98 -1.30
C PRO A 127 -16.72 7.47 -2.06
N SER A 128 -15.58 8.14 -1.98
CA SER A 128 -14.39 7.74 -2.74
C SER A 128 -13.86 6.38 -2.28
N PRO A 129 -13.57 5.45 -3.21
CA PRO A 129 -12.97 4.18 -2.85
C PRO A 129 -11.53 4.33 -2.30
N LEU A 130 -10.87 5.47 -2.53
CA LEU A 130 -9.55 5.77 -1.95
C LEU A 130 -9.57 5.85 -0.42
N LEU A 131 -10.74 6.00 0.21
CA LEU A 131 -10.84 5.94 1.67
C LEU A 131 -10.66 4.53 2.25
N GLN A 132 -10.76 3.49 1.41
CA GLN A 132 -10.44 2.12 1.78
C GLN A 132 -8.99 1.75 1.45
N SER A 133 -8.25 2.66 0.81
CA SER A 133 -6.85 2.47 0.46
C SER A 133 -5.96 2.83 1.64
N ARG A 134 -4.70 2.39 1.59
CA ARG A 134 -3.72 2.71 2.64
C ARG A 134 -3.43 4.21 2.76
N LEU A 135 -3.68 4.98 1.70
CA LEU A 135 -3.55 6.44 1.71
C LEU A 135 -4.44 7.12 2.76
N ALA A 136 -5.49 6.46 3.25
CA ALA A 136 -6.40 6.99 4.26
C ALA A 136 -6.34 6.23 5.61
N SER A 137 -5.41 5.29 5.80
CA SER A 137 -5.37 4.41 6.98
C SER A 137 -4.75 5.04 8.24
N GLY A 138 -4.52 6.36 8.24
CA GLY A 138 -3.98 7.10 9.39
C GLY A 138 -4.98 7.28 10.54
N GLN A 139 -4.48 7.71 11.70
CA GLN A 139 -5.33 8.02 12.86
C GLN A 139 -6.14 9.30 12.59
N GLY A 140 -7.45 9.27 12.87
CA GLY A 140 -8.33 10.45 12.76
C GLY A 140 -9.36 10.34 11.63
N ASP A 141 -9.79 11.49 11.07
CA ASP A 141 -10.77 11.55 9.98
C ASP A 141 -10.13 11.10 8.65
N PRO A 142 -10.58 9.99 8.03
CA PRO A 142 -10.02 9.48 6.78
C PRO A 142 -10.04 10.49 5.63
N VAL A 143 -11.03 11.37 5.59
CA VAL A 143 -11.12 12.42 4.56
C VAL A 143 -10.02 13.47 4.76
N ALA A 144 -9.75 13.85 6.00
CA ALA A 144 -8.67 14.77 6.33
C ALA A 144 -7.30 14.14 6.02
N ALA A 145 -7.10 12.87 6.38
CA ALA A 145 -5.90 12.11 6.07
C ALA A 145 -5.65 12.04 4.55
N LEU A 146 -6.65 11.64 3.77
CA LEU A 146 -6.54 11.57 2.30
C LEU A 146 -6.17 12.93 1.69
N ARG A 147 -6.76 14.03 2.18
CA ARG A 147 -6.42 15.38 1.70
C ARG A 147 -5.00 15.79 2.08
N ALA A 148 -4.50 15.39 3.24
CA ALA A 148 -3.10 15.64 3.63
C ALA A 148 -2.15 14.87 2.70
N VAL A 149 -2.41 13.59 2.45
CA VAL A 149 -1.64 12.75 1.52
C VAL A 149 -1.65 13.32 0.11
N LEU A 150 -2.78 13.80 -0.40
CA LEU A 150 -2.85 14.46 -1.71
C LEU A 150 -1.97 15.72 -1.80
N ARG A 151 -1.84 16.50 -0.70
CA ARG A 151 -0.94 17.66 -0.66
C ARG A 151 0.52 17.23 -0.67
N ALA A 152 0.88 16.30 0.21
CA ALA A 152 2.23 15.75 0.26
C ALA A 152 2.66 15.17 -1.09
N ALA A 153 1.75 14.50 -1.81
CA ALA A 153 2.05 13.95 -3.13
C ALA A 153 2.31 15.05 -4.16
N VAL A 154 1.60 16.19 -4.09
CA VAL A 154 1.89 17.34 -4.96
C VAL A 154 3.27 17.93 -4.66
N ASP A 155 3.64 18.01 -3.38
CA ASP A 155 4.97 18.47 -2.98
C ASP A 155 6.07 17.53 -3.47
N ALA A 156 5.88 16.20 -3.32
CA ALA A 156 6.80 15.17 -3.83
C ALA A 156 6.96 15.25 -5.35
N VAL A 157 5.88 15.51 -6.11
CA VAL A 157 5.99 15.78 -7.56
C VAL A 157 6.85 17.02 -7.82
N GLY A 158 6.75 18.06 -7.00
CA GLY A 158 7.52 19.30 -7.12
C GLY A 158 9.03 19.12 -6.93
N GLU A 159 9.43 18.20 -6.05
CA GLU A 159 10.84 17.89 -5.74
C GLU A 159 11.58 17.17 -6.89
N GLN A 160 10.85 16.61 -7.87
CA GLN A 160 11.45 15.97 -9.03
C GLN A 160 12.13 17.00 -9.96
N VAL A 161 13.20 16.59 -10.67
CA VAL A 161 14.01 17.44 -11.59
C VAL A 161 13.17 18.25 -12.60
N ARG A 162 12.01 17.73 -13.01
CA ARG A 162 11.08 18.41 -13.94
C ARG A 162 9.70 18.67 -13.32
N GLY A 163 9.66 18.72 -12.00
CA GLY A 163 8.48 18.63 -11.14
C GLY A 163 7.74 19.94 -10.89
N ASP A 164 8.46 21.06 -10.83
CA ASP A 164 7.92 22.35 -10.38
C ASP A 164 6.67 22.80 -11.13
N LEU A 165 6.74 23.02 -12.45
CA LEU A 165 5.57 23.48 -13.22
C LEU A 165 4.39 22.49 -13.21
N PRO A 166 4.60 21.17 -13.39
CA PRO A 166 3.52 20.18 -13.20
C PRO A 166 2.86 20.25 -11.81
N ALA A 167 3.65 20.30 -10.73
CA ALA A 167 3.13 20.38 -9.37
C ALA A 167 2.35 21.68 -9.14
N ARG A 168 2.90 22.83 -9.56
CA ARG A 168 2.25 24.15 -9.48
C ARG A 168 0.96 24.21 -10.31
N ALA A 169 0.91 23.55 -11.46
CA ALA A 169 -0.30 23.45 -12.26
C ALA A 169 -1.39 22.66 -11.53
N VAL A 170 -1.06 21.52 -10.92
CA VAL A 170 -2.01 20.72 -10.11
C VAL A 170 -2.49 21.54 -8.90
N ASP A 171 -1.56 22.12 -8.15
CA ASP A 171 -1.85 22.93 -6.96
C ASP A 171 -2.82 24.07 -7.28
N ARG A 172 -2.52 24.88 -8.29
CA ARG A 172 -3.33 26.04 -8.67
C ARG A 172 -4.70 25.65 -9.24
N THR A 173 -4.85 24.41 -9.71
CA THR A 173 -6.11 23.91 -10.27
C THR A 173 -7.02 23.32 -9.20
N TYR A 174 -6.47 22.54 -8.28
CA TYR A 174 -7.26 21.71 -7.37
C TYR A 174 -7.10 22.09 -5.88
N LEU A 175 -5.88 22.37 -5.42
CA LEU A 175 -5.59 22.59 -3.99
C LEU A 175 -5.88 24.04 -3.59
N ARG A 176 -5.46 24.97 -4.43
CA ARG A 176 -5.68 26.41 -4.33
C ARG A 176 -6.30 26.88 -5.65
N PRO A 177 -7.60 26.61 -5.89
CA PRO A 177 -8.21 26.78 -7.21
C PRO A 177 -8.28 28.24 -7.67
N ALA A 178 -8.02 28.48 -8.95
CA ALA A 178 -8.37 29.72 -9.63
C ALA A 178 -9.86 29.72 -10.00
N ALA A 179 -10.41 30.88 -10.38
CA ALA A 179 -11.79 30.94 -10.87
C ALA A 179 -11.98 30.11 -12.15
N ASN A 180 -10.94 30.00 -12.99
CA ASN A 180 -10.88 29.10 -14.13
C ASN A 180 -9.42 28.76 -14.49
N GLN A 181 -9.24 27.81 -15.41
CA GLN A 181 -7.91 27.32 -15.81
C GLN A 181 -7.08 28.35 -16.62
N GLU A 182 -7.71 29.27 -17.35
CA GLU A 182 -6.99 30.34 -18.06
C GLU A 182 -6.35 31.32 -17.07
N LEU A 183 -7.08 31.70 -16.03
CA LEU A 183 -6.56 32.51 -14.92
C LEU A 183 -5.50 31.75 -14.12
N ALA A 184 -5.62 30.43 -13.98
CA ALA A 184 -4.54 29.62 -13.39
C ALA A 184 -3.25 29.69 -14.23
N ALA A 185 -3.37 29.61 -15.56
CA ALA A 185 -2.24 29.74 -16.48
C ALA A 185 -1.59 31.13 -16.40
N GLU A 186 -2.41 32.19 -16.34
CA GLU A 186 -1.97 33.57 -16.18
C GLU A 186 -1.18 33.76 -14.87
N VAL A 187 -1.71 33.27 -13.75
CA VAL A 187 -1.02 33.33 -12.44
C VAL A 187 0.32 32.59 -12.46
N LEU A 188 0.42 31.51 -13.24
CA LEU A 188 1.67 30.75 -13.40
C LEU A 188 2.61 31.35 -14.46
N GLY A 189 2.18 32.39 -15.19
CA GLY A 189 2.99 33.06 -16.20
C GLY A 189 3.26 32.21 -17.44
N VAL A 190 2.36 31.27 -17.78
CA VAL A 190 2.55 30.34 -18.91
C VAL A 190 1.38 30.40 -19.90
N PRO A 191 1.61 30.13 -21.21
CA PRO A 191 0.53 30.02 -22.18
C PRO A 191 -0.46 28.90 -21.81
N PHE A 192 -1.74 29.08 -22.13
CA PHE A 192 -2.79 28.11 -21.76
C PHE A 192 -2.53 26.68 -22.29
N GLY A 193 -2.05 26.54 -23.53
CA GLY A 193 -1.65 25.24 -24.09
C GLY A 193 -0.53 24.56 -23.29
N THR A 194 0.47 25.34 -22.86
CA THR A 194 1.58 24.90 -22.01
C THR A 194 1.07 24.49 -20.63
N TYR A 195 0.21 25.32 -20.01
CA TYR A 195 -0.45 25.00 -18.75
C TYR A 195 -1.20 23.67 -18.82
N ARG A 196 -2.04 23.45 -19.83
CA ARG A 196 -2.81 22.18 -19.94
C ARG A 196 -1.90 20.96 -20.04
N ARG A 197 -0.78 21.07 -20.76
CA ARG A 197 0.22 20.01 -20.85
C ARG A 197 0.86 19.73 -19.49
N HIS A 198 1.20 20.77 -18.73
CA HIS A 198 1.75 20.62 -17.38
C HIS A 198 0.74 20.10 -16.38
N LEU A 199 -0.52 20.53 -16.44
CA LEU A 199 -1.59 20.01 -15.61
C LEU A 199 -1.78 18.50 -15.83
N ARG A 200 -1.85 18.07 -17.10
CA ARG A 200 -1.94 16.64 -17.43
C ARG A 200 -0.74 15.86 -16.89
N ALA A 201 0.47 16.33 -17.16
CA ALA A 201 1.69 15.68 -16.68
C ALA A 201 1.77 15.66 -15.14
N GLY A 202 1.26 16.70 -14.48
CA GLY A 202 1.22 16.79 -13.02
C GLY A 202 0.24 15.78 -12.42
N VAL A 203 -0.96 15.66 -12.99
CA VAL A 203 -1.93 14.63 -12.56
C VAL A 203 -1.36 13.23 -12.79
N GLU A 204 -0.77 12.96 -13.96
CA GLU A 204 -0.15 11.66 -14.24
C GLU A 204 0.94 11.30 -13.22
N ARG A 205 1.86 12.22 -12.92
CA ARG A 205 2.92 11.97 -11.93
C ARG A 205 2.42 11.87 -10.50
N LEU A 206 1.44 12.70 -10.14
CA LEU A 206 0.79 12.61 -8.84
C LEU A 206 0.17 11.23 -8.65
N THR A 207 -0.54 10.73 -9.66
CA THR A 207 -1.14 9.39 -9.62
C THR A 207 -0.08 8.30 -9.47
N GLU A 208 1.08 8.42 -10.14
CA GLU A 208 2.19 7.47 -9.92
C GLU A 208 2.73 7.52 -8.49
N VAL A 209 2.95 8.71 -7.93
CA VAL A 209 3.41 8.87 -6.54
C VAL A 209 2.41 8.25 -5.56
N LEU A 210 1.12 8.56 -5.72
CA LEU A 210 0.07 8.00 -4.87
C LEU A 210 -0.05 6.49 -5.02
N TRP A 211 0.17 5.96 -6.23
CA TRP A 211 0.16 4.52 -6.46
C TRP A 211 1.35 3.84 -5.77
N ASP A 212 2.54 4.41 -5.89
CA ASP A 212 3.73 3.94 -5.17
C ASP A 212 3.48 3.90 -3.66
N TRP A 213 2.87 4.94 -3.09
CA TRP A 213 2.49 4.98 -1.68
C TRP A 213 1.38 4.00 -1.30
N GLU A 214 0.43 3.74 -2.20
CA GLU A 214 -0.56 2.70 -2.01
C GLU A 214 0.09 1.31 -1.99
N LEU A 215 1.18 1.09 -2.76
CA LEU A 215 1.90 -0.18 -2.82
C LEU A 215 2.95 -0.35 -1.72
N HIS A 216 3.69 0.69 -1.35
CA HIS A 216 4.85 0.61 -0.45
C HIS A 216 4.72 1.38 0.88
N GLY A 217 3.80 2.34 0.96
CA GLY A 217 3.53 3.16 2.14
C GLY A 217 3.86 4.62 1.84
N VAL A 218 3.20 5.54 2.54
CA VAL A 218 3.64 6.94 2.51
C VAL A 218 4.94 7.01 3.30
N ALA A 219 6.01 7.57 2.73
CA ALA A 219 7.24 7.71 3.49
C ALA A 219 6.97 8.62 4.71
N GLU A 220 7.31 8.17 5.92
CA GLU A 220 7.04 8.89 7.17
C GLU A 220 7.59 10.34 7.16
N GLN A 221 8.61 10.62 6.34
CA GLN A 221 9.24 11.93 6.17
C GLN A 221 8.39 12.95 5.38
N GLU A 222 7.30 12.53 4.74
CA GLU A 222 6.43 13.38 3.91
C GLU A 222 5.16 13.84 4.65
N VAL A 223 4.73 13.11 5.69
CA VAL A 223 3.52 13.45 6.47
C VAL A 223 3.83 14.49 7.57
N ASP A 224 4.99 14.41 8.20
CA ASP A 224 5.42 15.34 9.27
C ASP A 224 5.83 16.74 8.77
N ARG A 225 5.83 16.97 7.45
CA ARG A 225 6.20 18.27 6.84
C ARG A 225 5.05 19.28 6.71
N ASN A 226 3.83 18.94 7.16
CA ASN A 226 2.65 19.80 7.01
C ASN A 226 1.88 20.06 8.31
#